data_AF-A0A9E3KYH5-F1
#
_entry.id   AF-A0A9E3KYH5-F1
#
_cell.length_a   1.000
_cell.length_b   1.000
_cell.length_c   1.000
_cell.angle_alpha   90.00
_cell.angle_beta   90.00
_cell.angle_gamma   90.00
#
_symmetry.space_group_name_H-M   'P 1'
#
loop_
_entity.id
_entity.type
_entity.pdbx_description
1 polymer ?
#
loop_
_entity_poly.entity_id
_entity_poly.type
_entity_poly.pdbx_seq_one_letter_code
_entity_poly.pdbx_strand_id
1 'polypeptide(L)'
;MSSFVENYKAKHRHPLNQLTHYVGIPLIVLSLPLFLWDWRWALGLFVAGWVFQFVGHAIEGNSPAFFRNPVYLVVGPLWLLRRALAAVGLVRPTEK
;
A
#
# COMPACT_ATOMS: atom_id res chain seq x y z
N MET A 1 7.78 -3.61 -15.82
CA MET A 1 7.54 -3.81 -14.37
C MET A 1 8.50 -3.00 -13.49
N SER A 2 9.80 -2.98 -13.81
CA SER A 2 10.82 -2.19 -13.09
C SER A 2 10.45 -0.71 -12.97
N SER A 3 10.08 -0.07 -14.08
CA SER A 3 9.70 1.35 -14.10
C SER A 3 8.52 1.71 -13.18
N PHE A 4 7.52 0.84 -13.05
CA PHE A 4 6.39 1.09 -12.14
C PHE A 4 6.80 1.01 -10.67
N VAL A 5 7.64 0.04 -10.32
CA VAL A 5 8.16 -0.11 -8.94
C VAL A 5 9.12 1.03 -8.59
N GLU A 6 9.97 1.45 -9.53
CA GLU A 6 10.86 2.60 -9.36
C GLU A 6 10.07 3.89 -9.13
N ASN A 7 9.06 4.16 -9.97
CA ASN A 7 8.18 5.31 -9.81
C ASN A 7 7.39 5.26 -8.50
N TYR A 8 6.95 4.07 -8.09
CA TYR A 8 6.30 3.88 -6.79
C TYR A 8 7.26 4.21 -5.65
N LYS A 9 8.45 3.61 -5.63
CA LYS A 9 9.48 3.89 -4.61
C LYS A 9 9.88 5.36 -4.55
N ALA A 10 10.00 6.02 -5.69
CA ALA A 10 10.39 7.42 -5.77
C ALA A 10 9.42 8.37 -5.03
N LYS A 11 8.16 7.97 -4.85
CA LYS A 11 7.11 8.69 -4.10
C LYS A 11 6.92 8.23 -2.64
N HIS A 12 7.63 7.18 -2.21
CA HIS A 12 7.51 6.62 -0.88
C HIS A 12 8.90 6.49 -0.26
N ARG A 13 9.61 7.61 -0.13
CA ARG A 13 10.96 7.65 0.44
C ARG A 13 10.92 7.86 1.95
N HIS A 14 9.90 8.56 2.46
CA HIS A 14 9.82 8.89 3.87
C HIS A 14 9.37 7.68 4.70
N PRO A 15 10.05 7.36 5.82
CA PRO A 15 9.74 6.17 6.62
C PRO A 15 8.31 6.19 7.18
N LEU A 16 7.80 7.37 7.56
CA LEU A 16 6.41 7.49 8.02
C LEU A 16 5.40 7.21 6.91
N ASN A 17 5.66 7.64 5.67
CA ASN A 17 4.78 7.34 4.54
C ASN A 17 4.78 5.84 4.22
N GLN A 18 5.95 5.21 4.25
CA GLN A 18 6.05 3.75 4.11
C GLN A 18 5.29 3.03 5.24
N LEU A 19 5.45 3.46 6.50
CA LEU A 19 4.77 2.85 7.65
C LEU A 19 3.25 2.95 7.55
N THR A 20 2.71 4.11 7.16
CA THR A 20 1.26 4.22 7.02
C THR A 20 0.74 3.37 5.86
N HIS A 21 1.52 3.15 4.80
CA HIS A 21 1.18 2.21 3.73
C HIS A 21 1.31 0.74 4.17
N TYR A 22 2.29 0.41 5.03
CA TYR A 22 2.42 -0.91 5.66
C TYR A 22 1.20 -1.31 6.46
N VAL A 23 0.54 -0.34 7.10
CA VAL A 23 -0.69 -0.56 7.85
C VAL A 23 -1.92 -0.43 6.94
N GLY A 24 -1.97 0.61 6.12
CA GLY A 24 -3.15 0.96 5.32
C GLY A 24 -3.47 -0.05 4.22
N ILE A 25 -2.46 -0.56 3.51
CA ILE A 25 -2.67 -1.53 2.42
C ILE A 25 -3.30 -2.84 2.93
N PRO A 26 -2.79 -3.49 4.00
CA PRO A 26 -3.46 -4.66 4.57
C PRO A 26 -4.90 -4.39 5.02
N LEU A 27 -5.18 -3.24 5.63
CA LEU A 27 -6.55 -2.89 6.04
C LEU A 27 -7.50 -2.83 4.84
N ILE A 28 -7.09 -2.20 3.73
CA ILE A 28 -7.88 -2.18 2.50
C ILE A 28 -8.03 -3.59 1.93
N VAL A 29 -6.94 -4.33 1.76
CA VAL A 29 -7.00 -5.67 1.14
C VAL A 29 -7.88 -6.63 1.95
N LEU A 30 -7.80 -6.60 3.28
CA LEU A 30 -8.64 -7.41 4.17
C LEU A 30 -10.10 -6.97 4.17
N SER A 31 -10.38 -5.67 4.00
CA SER A 31 -11.75 -5.16 3.96
C SER A 31 -12.55 -5.69 2.76
N LEU A 32 -11.90 -5.95 1.61
CA LEU A 32 -12.57 -6.36 0.38
C LEU A 32 -13.37 -7.68 0.53
N PRO A 33 -12.78 -8.80 1.00
CA PRO A 33 -13.56 -10.01 1.24
C PRO A 33 -14.52 -9.85 2.42
N LEU A 34 -14.19 -9.02 3.42
CA LEU A 34 -15.06 -8.77 4.57
C LEU A 34 -16.40 -8.10 4.19
N PHE A 35 -16.46 -7.36 3.08
CA PHE A 35 -17.73 -6.81 2.58
C PHE A 35 -18.80 -7.88 2.31
N LEU A 36 -18.39 -9.12 2.04
CA LEU A 36 -19.30 -10.25 1.83
C LEU A 36 -19.85 -10.85 3.15
N TRP A 37 -19.25 -10.52 4.29
CA TRP A 37 -19.60 -11.08 5.60
C TRP A 37 -20.18 -10.03 6.55
N ASP A 38 -19.45 -8.94 6.77
CA ASP A 38 -19.89 -7.81 7.60
C ASP A 38 -19.43 -6.49 6.97
N TRP A 39 -20.36 -5.84 6.27
CA TRP A 39 -20.10 -4.60 5.54
C TRP A 39 -19.73 -3.42 6.47
N ARG A 40 -20.12 -3.44 7.75
CA ARG A 40 -19.83 -2.33 8.70
C ARG A 40 -18.36 -2.35 9.08
N TRP A 41 -17.86 -3.53 9.45
CA TRP A 41 -16.43 -3.73 9.70
C TRP A 41 -15.61 -3.51 8.43
N ALA A 42 -16.07 -4.02 7.30
CA ALA A 42 -15.41 -3.80 6.01
C ALA A 42 -15.28 -2.31 5.68
N LEU A 43 -16.37 -1.54 5.81
CA LEU A 43 -16.35 -0.10 5.58
C LEU A 43 -15.41 0.63 6.53
N GLY A 44 -15.43 0.30 7.83
CA GLY A 44 -14.53 0.88 8.82
C GLY A 44 -13.06 0.66 8.48
N LEU A 45 -12.68 -0.58 8.14
CA LEU A 45 -11.31 -0.94 7.74
C LEU A 45 -10.91 -0.28 6.42
N PHE A 46 -11.82 -0.22 5.44
CA PHE A 46 -11.57 0.40 4.15
C PHE A 46 -11.28 1.90 4.30
N VAL A 47 -12.13 2.63 5.04
CA VAL A 47 -11.94 4.06 5.31
C VAL A 47 -10.65 4.30 6.10
N ALA A 48 -10.43 3.54 7.17
CA ALA A 48 -9.20 3.66 7.97
C ALA A 48 -7.94 3.41 7.13
N GLY A 49 -7.96 2.38 6.28
CA GLY A 49 -6.85 2.05 5.39
C GLY A 49 -6.52 3.15 4.38
N TRP A 50 -7.53 3.84 3.85
CA TRP A 50 -7.34 5.01 3.01
C TRP A 50 -6.80 6.22 3.78
N VAL A 51 -7.34 6.49 4.98
CA VAL A 51 -6.87 7.58 5.84
C VAL A 51 -5.38 7.44 6.12
N PHE A 52 -4.90 6.25 6.51
CA PHE A 52 -3.47 6.02 6.72
C PHE A 52 -2.63 6.35 5.48
N GLN A 53 -3.03 5.87 4.30
CA GLN A 53 -2.28 6.13 3.06
C GLN A 53 -2.23 7.63 2.71
N PHE A 54 -3.36 8.34 2.81
CA PHE A 54 -3.40 9.77 2.56
C PHE A 54 -2.59 10.57 3.59
N VAL A 55 -2.62 10.19 4.87
CA VAL A 55 -1.78 10.82 5.91
C VAL A 55 -0.30 10.65 5.59
N GLY A 56 0.13 9.45 5.15
CA GLY A 56 1.50 9.22 4.72
C GLY A 56 1.96 10.13 3.59
N HIS A 57 1.10 10.27 2.57
CA HIS A 57 1.34 11.16 1.44
C HIS A 57 1.34 12.64 1.83
N ALA A 58 0.46 13.05 2.75
CA ALA A 58 0.44 14.40 3.28
C ALA A 58 1.74 14.73 4.05
N ILE A 59 2.26 13.78 4.84
CA ILE A 59 3.55 13.92 5.55
C ILE A 59 4.72 14.01 4.56
N GLU A 60 4.74 13.19 3.51
CA GLU A 60 5.81 13.24 2.51
C GLU A 60 5.67 14.42 1.53
N GLY A 61 4.55 15.14 1.55
CA GLY A 61 4.30 16.30 0.70
C GLY A 61 4.10 15.97 -0.77
N ASN A 62 3.69 14.73 -1.11
CA ASN A 62 3.46 14.32 -2.49
C ASN A 62 2.09 13.65 -2.67
N SER A 63 1.55 13.69 -3.89
CA SER A 63 0.26 13.07 -4.17
C SER A 63 0.39 11.58 -4.48
N PRO A 64 -0.61 10.76 -4.08
CA PRO A 64 -0.69 9.35 -4.42
C PRO A 64 -0.47 9.06 -5.91
N ALA A 65 0.27 7.98 -6.20
CA ALA A 65 0.62 7.62 -7.57
C ALA A 65 -0.60 7.21 -8.42
N PHE A 66 -1.62 6.63 -7.79
CA PHE A 66 -2.80 6.13 -8.50
C PHE A 66 -3.65 7.23 -9.14
N PHE A 67 -3.56 8.48 -8.67
CA PHE A 67 -4.22 9.62 -9.33
C PHE A 67 -3.74 9.85 -10.77
N ARG A 68 -2.52 9.41 -11.09
CA ARG A 68 -1.99 9.48 -12.47
C ARG A 68 -2.26 8.22 -13.26
N ASN A 69 -2.24 7.06 -12.60
CA ASN A 69 -2.48 5.78 -13.25
C ASN A 69 -3.06 4.76 -12.23
N PRO A 70 -4.29 4.27 -12.42
CA PRO A 70 -4.91 3.30 -11.51
C PRO A 70 -4.10 2.03 -11.27
N VAL A 71 -3.17 1.65 -12.15
CA VAL A 71 -2.31 0.47 -11.97
C VAL A 71 -1.53 0.50 -10.64
N TYR A 72 -1.25 1.70 -10.10
CA TYR A 72 -0.56 1.83 -8.81
C TYR A 72 -1.36 1.27 -7.62
N LEU A 73 -2.69 1.11 -7.76
CA LEU A 73 -3.52 0.40 -6.77
C LEU A 73 -3.14 -1.08 -6.63
N VAL A 74 -2.57 -1.68 -7.69
CA VAL A 74 -2.10 -3.07 -7.69
C VAL A 74 -0.61 -3.15 -7.37
N VAL A 75 0.18 -2.18 -7.84
CA VAL A 75 1.64 -2.13 -7.59
C VAL A 75 1.94 -2.05 -6.09
N GLY A 76 1.20 -1.24 -5.32
CA GLY A 76 1.38 -1.11 -3.86
C GLY A 76 1.23 -2.44 -3.11
N PRO A 77 0.08 -3.15 -3.24
CA PRO A 77 -0.12 -4.48 -2.66
C PRO A 77 0.91 -5.50 -3.10
N LEU A 78 1.28 -5.56 -4.38
CA LEU A 78 2.28 -6.52 -4.88
C LEU A 78 3.67 -6.25 -4.30
N TRP A 79 4.06 -4.98 -4.19
CA TRP A 79 5.32 -4.59 -3.57
C TRP A 79 5.36 -5.01 -2.10
N LEU A 80 4.26 -4.79 -1.37
CA LEU A 80 4.13 -5.18 0.03
C LEU A 80 4.18 -6.70 0.20
N LEU A 81 3.42 -7.44 -0.61
CA LEU A 81 3.42 -8.91 -0.61
C LEU A 81 4.82 -9.46 -0.87
N ARG A 82 5.52 -8.94 -1.89
CA ARG A 82 6.89 -9.37 -2.20
C ARG A 82 7.85 -9.10 -1.04
N ARG A 83 7.71 -7.96 -0.34
CA ARG A 83 8.51 -7.67 0.86
C ARG A 83 8.20 -8.63 2.01
N ALA A 84 6.94 -8.97 2.23
CA ALA A 84 6.55 -9.96 3.23
C ALA A 84 7.13 -11.35 2.91
N LEU A 85 6.99 -11.81 1.67
CA LEU A 85 7.58 -13.07 1.20
C LEU A 85 9.10 -13.09 1.33
N ALA A 86 9.77 -11.97 1.06
CA ALA A 86 11.21 -11.85 1.26
C ALA A 86 11.62 -11.89 2.74
N ALA A 87 10.82 -11.28 3.63
CA ALA A 87 11.07 -11.30 5.07
C ALA A 87 10.98 -12.70 5.68
N VAL A 88 10.21 -13.60 5.07
CA VAL A 88 10.12 -15.03 5.46
C VAL A 88 10.99 -15.96 4.61
N GLY A 89 11.89 -15.41 3.79
CA GLY A 89 12.87 -16.18 3.01
C GLY A 89 12.33 -16.88 1.75
N LEU A 90 11.09 -16.61 1.34
CA LEU A 90 10.47 -17.25 0.17
C LEU A 90 10.88 -16.60 -1.17
N VAL A 91 11.29 -15.34 -1.17
CA VAL A 91 11.70 -14.60 -2.37
C VAL A 91 12.93 -13.75 -2.07
N ARG A 92 13.76 -13.45 -3.08
CA ARG A 92 14.89 -12.52 -2.92
C ARG A 92 14.39 -11.11 -2.51
N PRO A 93 15.09 -10.44 -1.57
CA PRO A 93 14.80 -9.06 -1.22
C PRO A 93 14.80 -8.17 -2.45
N THR A 94 13.88 -7.21 -2.50
CA THR A 94 13.98 -6.11 -3.45
C THR A 94 15.18 -5.25 -3.08
N GLU A 95 16.08 -4.99 -4.04
CA GLU A 95 17.17 -4.01 -3.88
C GLU A 95 16.59 -2.69 -3.36
N LYS A 96 17.29 -2.01 -2.44
CA LYS A 96 16.80 -0.79 -1.79
C LYS A 96 16.62 0.33 -2.81
#